data_AF-A0A6J5ZNZ5-F1
#
_entry.id   AF-A0A6J5ZNZ5-F1
#
_cell.length_a   1.000
_cell.length_b   1.000
_cell.length_c   1.000
_cell.angle_alpha   90.00
_cell.angle_beta   90.00
_cell.angle_gamma   90.00
#
_symmetry.space_group_name_H-M   'P 1'
#
loop_
_entity.id
_entity.type
_entity.pdbx_description
1 polymer ?
#
loop_
_entity_poly.entity_id
_entity_poly.type
_entity_poly.pdbx_seq_one_letter_code
_entity_poly.pdbx_strand_id
1 'polypeptide(L)'
;MGEQDEIPTETVASVGELDFAVVTLREFLHRSNAYRAVAVVDREPGVGPATVDVERFRAIEVDLGDRVVQLDHSAQLDPKPPELTELKPLPPFQVDPESGEVAGTIGGLEYLVDGVTELAGVLGGRNVAMAVFETNSPANPLSITARADGTEPPVIAIGEQTFTLPTPPLA
;
A
#
# COMPACT_ATOMS: atom_id res chain seq x y z
N MET A 1 -3.73 23.94 -22.68
CA MET A 1 -2.51 23.31 -22.14
C MET A 1 -2.16 24.13 -20.92
N GLY A 2 -2.75 23.80 -19.77
CA GLY A 2 -2.46 24.50 -18.52
C GLY A 2 -1.20 23.90 -17.95
N GLU A 3 -0.15 24.70 -17.77
CA GLU A 3 0.89 24.42 -16.79
C GLU A 3 0.17 24.17 -15.46
N GLN A 4 0.22 22.93 -14.98
CA GLN A 4 -0.11 22.66 -13.58
C GLN A 4 1.00 23.35 -12.80
N ASP A 5 0.66 24.43 -12.10
CA ASP A 5 1.56 25.03 -11.12
C ASP A 5 1.98 23.91 -10.15
N GLU A 6 3.22 23.46 -10.29
CA GLU A 6 3.82 22.43 -9.46
C GLU A 6 3.89 23.02 -8.05
N ILE A 7 2.98 22.59 -7.17
CA ILE A 7 2.98 23.03 -5.77
C ILE A 7 4.37 22.66 -5.21
N PRO A 8 5.17 23.62 -4.73
CA PRO A 8 6.51 23.32 -4.26
C PRO A 8 6.43 22.28 -3.13
N THR A 9 6.89 21.07 -3.42
CA THR A 9 6.82 19.98 -2.45
C THR A 9 7.99 20.13 -1.49
N GLU A 10 7.69 20.31 -0.21
CA GLU A 10 8.71 20.50 0.83
C GLU A 10 9.40 19.17 1.13
N THR A 11 10.73 19.10 0.96
CA THR A 11 11.50 17.94 1.41
C THR A 11 11.80 18.06 2.90
N VAL A 12 11.39 17.05 3.68
CA VAL A 12 11.55 16.99 5.14
C VAL A 12 12.37 15.76 5.55
N ALA A 13 13.01 15.84 6.71
CA ALA A 13 13.78 14.71 7.25
C ALA A 13 12.90 13.69 7.99
N SER A 14 11.71 14.11 8.45
CA SER A 14 10.75 13.32 9.24
C SER A 14 9.36 13.94 9.11
N VAL A 15 8.33 13.12 9.26
CA VAL A 15 6.91 13.49 9.37
C VAL A 15 6.34 13.20 10.76
N GLY A 16 7.21 13.05 11.75
CA GLY A 16 6.85 12.88 13.16
C GLY A 16 6.08 11.59 13.41
N GLU A 17 4.82 11.69 13.85
CA GLU A 17 4.00 10.53 14.18
C GLU A 17 3.78 9.57 13.00
N LEU A 18 3.85 10.07 11.76
CA LEU A 18 3.68 9.27 10.55
C LEU A 18 4.95 8.50 10.16
N ASP A 19 6.09 8.73 10.83
CA ASP A 19 7.35 8.03 10.56
C ASP A 19 7.19 6.51 10.70
N PHE A 20 6.35 6.06 11.63
CA PHE A 20 6.06 4.63 11.79
C PHE A 20 5.39 4.04 10.55
N ALA A 21 4.41 4.74 9.97
CA ALA A 21 3.76 4.30 8.73
C ALA A 21 4.77 4.27 7.56
N VAL A 22 5.62 5.29 7.47
CA VAL A 22 6.68 5.36 6.45
C VAL A 22 7.63 4.17 6.52
N VAL A 23 8.20 3.87 7.70
CA VAL A 23 9.15 2.75 7.85
C VAL A 23 8.47 1.41 7.61
N THR A 24 7.22 1.26 8.01
CA THR A 24 6.45 0.03 7.87
C THR A 24 6.14 -0.27 6.41
N LEU A 25 5.64 0.72 5.67
CA LEU A 25 5.36 0.58 4.23
C LEU A 25 6.63 0.31 3.43
N ARG A 26 7.73 1.01 3.76
CA ARG A 26 9.02 0.80 3.11
C ARG A 26 9.55 -0.61 3.33
N GLU A 27 9.49 -1.11 4.57
CA GLU A 27 9.89 -2.48 4.89
C GLU A 27 9.04 -3.51 4.13
N PHE A 28 7.72 -3.32 4.11
CA PHE A 28 6.82 -4.19 3.37
C PHE A 28 7.13 -4.21 1.87
N LEU A 29 7.34 -3.04 1.27
CA LEU A 29 7.65 -2.88 -0.15
C LEU A 29 8.95 -3.58 -0.55
N HIS A 30 9.96 -3.55 0.34
CA HIS A 30 11.23 -4.26 0.13
C HIS A 30 11.10 -5.78 0.26
N ARG A 31 10.22 -6.28 1.14
CA ARG A 31 10.01 -7.72 1.33
C ARG A 31 9.08 -8.34 0.30
N SER A 32 7.98 -7.67 -0.05
CA SER A 32 6.82 -8.27 -0.76
C SER A 32 6.95 -8.35 -2.28
N ASN A 33 8.01 -7.78 -2.83
CA ASN A 33 8.12 -7.46 -4.23
C ASN A 33 7.06 -6.45 -4.80
N ALA A 34 6.24 -5.81 -3.96
CA ALA A 34 5.33 -4.74 -4.39
C ALA A 34 6.11 -3.54 -4.92
N TYR A 35 5.62 -2.85 -5.95
CA TYR A 35 6.27 -1.65 -6.49
C TYR A 35 5.76 -0.35 -5.89
N ARG A 36 4.60 -0.37 -5.25
CA ARG A 36 4.03 0.74 -4.48
C ARG A 36 3.27 0.21 -3.27
N ALA A 37 3.40 0.89 -2.14
CA ALA A 37 2.68 0.63 -0.91
C ALA A 37 2.17 1.96 -0.35
N VAL A 38 0.88 2.02 -0.03
CA VAL A 38 0.20 3.23 0.42
C VAL A 38 -0.52 2.94 1.73
N ALA A 39 -0.50 3.91 2.65
CA ALA A 39 -1.38 3.89 3.82
C ALA A 39 -2.23 5.14 3.88
N VAL A 40 -3.50 4.97 4.25
CA VAL A 40 -4.33 6.05 4.78
C VAL A 40 -4.29 5.93 6.29
N VAL A 41 -3.73 6.94 6.95
CA VAL A 41 -3.51 6.97 8.39
C VAL A 41 -4.52 7.90 9.03
N ASP A 42 -5.39 7.33 9.86
CA ASP A 42 -6.30 8.07 10.71
C ASP A 42 -5.50 8.77 11.82
N ARG A 43 -5.65 10.08 11.91
CA ARG A 43 -4.95 10.93 12.88
C ARG A 43 -5.91 11.38 13.99
N GLU A 44 -5.41 12.22 14.88
CA GLU A 44 -6.22 12.77 15.96
C GLU A 44 -7.54 13.39 15.46
N PRO A 45 -8.63 13.30 16.25
CA PRO A 45 -9.91 13.88 15.88
C PRO A 45 -9.81 15.36 15.49
N GLY A 46 -10.30 15.69 14.29
CA GLY A 46 -10.31 17.05 13.75
C GLY A 46 -9.11 17.42 12.87
N VAL A 47 -8.06 16.59 12.82
CA VAL A 47 -6.91 16.79 11.92
C VAL A 47 -7.17 16.22 10.51
N GLY A 48 -8.02 15.20 10.42
CA GLY A 48 -8.30 14.48 9.17
C GLY A 48 -7.22 13.45 8.83
N PRO A 49 -7.49 12.48 7.95
CA PRO A 49 -6.52 11.45 7.61
C PRO A 49 -5.31 12.03 6.85
N ALA A 50 -4.19 11.33 6.91
CA ALA A 50 -3.03 11.56 6.04
C ALA A 50 -2.84 10.37 5.09
N THR A 51 -2.21 10.60 3.95
CA THR A 51 -1.80 9.52 3.03
C THR A 51 -0.29 9.44 3.01
N VAL A 52 0.25 8.23 3.19
CA VAL A 52 1.68 7.94 3.03
C VAL A 52 1.85 7.04 1.82
N ASP A 53 2.60 7.50 0.82
CA ASP A 53 2.81 6.80 -0.44
C ASP A 53 4.30 6.48 -0.64
N VAL A 54 4.60 5.19 -0.69
CA VAL A 54 5.94 4.67 -0.89
C VAL A 54 5.98 3.94 -2.22
N GLU A 55 6.67 4.50 -3.21
CA GLU A 55 6.96 3.84 -4.48
C GLU A 55 8.43 3.40 -4.54
N ARG A 56 8.71 2.30 -5.25
CA ARG A 56 10.08 1.87 -5.51
C ARG A 56 10.89 2.97 -6.19
N PHE A 57 12.05 3.27 -5.63
CA PHE A 57 13.05 4.16 -6.23
C PHE A 57 12.59 5.62 -6.40
N ARG A 58 11.51 6.03 -5.74
CA ARG A 58 11.05 7.43 -5.70
C ARG A 58 11.12 8.01 -4.29
N ALA A 59 11.03 9.32 -4.19
CA ALA A 59 10.78 9.97 -2.91
C ALA A 59 9.46 9.45 -2.32
N ILE A 60 9.41 9.36 -0.99
CA ILE A 60 8.19 9.03 -0.27
C ILE A 60 7.35 10.29 -0.20
N GLU A 61 6.08 10.22 -0.59
CA GLU A 61 5.16 11.34 -0.50
C GLU A 61 4.23 11.17 0.70
N VAL A 62 4.02 12.26 1.44
CA VAL A 62 3.09 12.30 2.56
C VAL A 62 2.14 13.48 2.36
N ASP A 63 0.88 13.16 2.09
CA ASP A 63 -0.21 14.13 2.02
C ASP A 63 -0.83 14.30 3.41
N LEU A 64 -0.68 15.50 3.96
CA LEU A 64 -1.21 15.89 5.27
C LEU A 64 -2.60 16.52 5.18
N GLY A 65 -3.18 16.60 3.98
CA GLY A 65 -4.49 17.19 3.67
C GLY A 65 -4.43 18.67 3.29
N ASP A 66 -3.59 19.46 3.97
CA ASP A 66 -3.35 20.88 3.68
C ASP A 66 -2.08 21.12 2.85
N ARG A 67 -1.17 20.14 2.85
CA ARG A 67 0.09 20.17 2.09
C ARG A 67 0.64 18.77 1.85
N VAL A 68 1.48 18.66 0.83
CA VAL A 68 2.27 17.46 0.52
C VAL A 68 3.73 17.73 0.86
N VAL A 69 4.35 16.78 1.55
CA VAL A 69 5.78 16.79 1.85
C VAL A 69 6.44 15.53 1.31
N GLN A 70 7.75 15.58 1.08
CA GLN A 70 8.53 14.46 0.58
C GLN A 70 9.63 14.08 1.56
N LEU A 71 9.91 12.79 1.66
CA LEU A 71 11.09 12.25 2.33
C LEU A 71 11.95 11.51 1.31
N ASP A 72 13.26 11.55 1.51
CA ASP A 72 14.16 10.66 0.78
C ASP A 72 13.81 9.19 1.09
N HIS A 73 13.80 8.32 0.08
CA HIS A 73 13.46 6.89 0.24
C HIS A 73 14.33 6.20 1.30
N SER A 74 15.58 6.63 1.44
CA SER A 74 16.58 6.10 2.35
C SER A 74 16.69 6.88 3.67
N ALA A 75 15.79 7.84 3.93
CA ALA A 75 15.78 8.60 5.17
C ALA A 75 15.80 7.69 6.40
N GLN A 76 16.72 7.99 7.32
CA GLN A 76 16.82 7.31 8.61
C GLN A 76 15.80 7.93 9.55
N LEU A 77 14.79 7.15 9.93
CA LEU A 77 13.73 7.55 10.84
C LEU A 77 13.89 6.80 12.17
N ASP A 78 13.45 7.42 13.26
CA ASP A 78 13.60 6.88 14.61
C ASP A 78 12.83 5.57 14.84
N PRO A 79 11.58 5.39 14.35
CA PRO A 79 10.86 4.15 14.55
C PRO A 79 11.56 2.98 13.86
N LYS A 80 11.68 1.87 14.58
CA LYS A 80 12.12 0.61 13.97
C LYS A 80 10.99 0.01 13.15
N PRO A 81 11.27 -0.55 11.96
CA PRO A 81 10.25 -1.26 11.21
C PRO A 81 9.76 -2.46 12.04
N PRO A 82 8.45 -2.75 11.98
CA PRO A 82 7.88 -3.90 12.67
C PRO A 82 8.39 -5.21 12.05
N GLU A 83 8.28 -6.30 12.81
CA GLU A 83 8.44 -7.63 12.24
C GLU A 83 7.21 -7.96 11.40
N LEU A 84 7.41 -8.11 10.10
CA LEU A 84 6.39 -8.54 9.13
C LEU A 84 6.72 -9.95 8.64
N THR A 85 5.70 -10.75 8.34
CA THR A 85 5.90 -12.04 7.68
C THR A 85 6.67 -11.84 6.38
N GLU A 86 7.65 -12.71 6.14
CA GLU A 86 8.41 -12.67 4.89
C GLU A 86 7.49 -13.12 3.74
N LEU A 87 7.27 -12.19 2.80
CA LEU A 87 6.56 -12.46 1.56
C LEU A 87 7.56 -12.87 0.47
N LYS A 88 7.58 -14.14 0.10
CA LYS A 88 8.44 -14.60 -0.99
C LYS A 88 8.00 -13.96 -2.31
N PRO A 89 8.92 -13.38 -3.10
CA PRO A 89 8.59 -12.87 -4.41
C PRO A 89 7.93 -13.94 -5.27
N LEU A 90 6.72 -13.66 -5.75
CA LEU A 90 6.01 -14.50 -6.70
C LEU A 90 6.30 -14.03 -8.14
N PRO A 91 6.24 -14.93 -9.14
CA PRO A 91 6.19 -14.52 -10.53
C PRO A 91 4.99 -13.59 -10.79
N PRO A 92 5.06 -12.68 -11.79
CA PRO A 92 3.94 -11.82 -12.14
C PRO A 92 2.67 -12.62 -12.47
N PHE A 93 1.52 -12.15 -11.99
CA PHE A 93 0.23 -12.75 -12.29
C PHE A 93 -0.20 -12.44 -13.72
N GLN A 94 -0.91 -13.37 -14.35
CA GLN A 94 -1.68 -13.11 -15.56
C GLN A 94 -3.04 -12.58 -15.13
N VAL A 95 -3.45 -11.43 -15.67
CA VAL A 95 -4.70 -10.78 -15.28
C VAL A 95 -5.56 -10.45 -16.50
N ASP A 96 -6.86 -10.55 -16.32
CA ASP A 96 -7.86 -10.04 -17.25
C ASP A 96 -8.78 -9.04 -16.52
N PRO A 97 -8.68 -7.74 -16.82
CA PRO A 97 -9.49 -6.72 -16.16
C PRO A 97 -10.98 -6.80 -16.53
N GLU A 98 -11.36 -7.37 -17.68
CA GLU A 98 -12.76 -7.45 -18.09
C GLU A 98 -13.51 -8.54 -17.31
N SER A 99 -12.89 -9.71 -17.15
CA SER A 99 -13.49 -10.84 -16.43
C SER A 99 -13.16 -10.86 -14.94
N GLY A 100 -12.10 -10.16 -14.51
CA GLY A 100 -11.57 -10.25 -13.15
C GLY A 100 -10.73 -11.49 -12.89
N GLU A 101 -10.37 -12.24 -13.94
CA GLU A 101 -9.57 -13.45 -13.79
C GLU A 101 -8.12 -13.12 -13.41
N VAL A 102 -7.60 -13.87 -12.44
CA VAL A 102 -6.20 -13.82 -12.00
C VAL A 102 -5.63 -15.24 -12.03
N ALA A 103 -4.60 -15.46 -12.83
CA ALA A 103 -3.91 -16.73 -12.94
C ALA A 103 -2.43 -16.60 -12.54
N GLY A 104 -1.95 -17.52 -11.72
CA GLY A 104 -0.59 -17.51 -11.20
C GLY A 104 -0.27 -18.74 -10.36
N THR A 105 0.68 -18.59 -9.43
CA THR A 105 0.96 -19.64 -8.43
C THR A 105 -0.29 -19.93 -7.61
N ILE A 106 -0.64 -21.21 -7.45
CA ILE A 106 -1.79 -21.64 -6.63
C ILE A 106 -1.62 -21.11 -5.20
N GLY A 107 -2.65 -20.46 -4.67
CA GLY A 107 -2.60 -19.83 -3.35
C GLY A 107 -1.80 -18.52 -3.31
N GLY A 108 -1.24 -18.08 -4.43
CA GLY A 108 -0.37 -16.91 -4.49
C GLY A 108 -1.14 -15.61 -4.26
N LEU A 109 -2.40 -15.52 -4.72
CA LEU A 109 -3.21 -14.32 -4.52
C LEU A 109 -3.60 -14.19 -3.05
N GLU A 110 -4.06 -15.29 -2.45
CA GLU A 110 -4.38 -15.39 -1.03
C GLU A 110 -3.16 -15.05 -0.17
N TYR A 111 -1.98 -15.55 -0.55
CA TYR A 111 -0.72 -15.23 0.12
C TYR A 111 -0.39 -13.73 0.12
N LEU A 112 -0.60 -13.04 -1.01
CA LEU A 112 -0.40 -11.58 -1.06
C LEU A 112 -1.47 -10.84 -0.26
N VAL A 113 -2.72 -11.32 -0.28
CA VAL A 113 -3.83 -10.73 0.47
C VAL A 113 -3.60 -10.83 1.98
N ASP A 114 -3.14 -11.99 2.45
CA ASP A 114 -2.78 -12.20 3.86
C ASP A 114 -1.67 -11.22 4.28
N GLY A 115 -0.65 -11.04 3.42
CA GLY A 115 0.43 -10.11 3.68
C GLY A 115 0.01 -8.64 3.74
N VAL A 116 -0.88 -8.20 2.84
CA VAL A 116 -1.41 -6.82 2.88
C VAL A 116 -2.37 -6.62 4.06
N THR A 117 -3.09 -7.67 4.44
CA THR A 117 -3.95 -7.67 5.63
C THR A 117 -3.12 -7.57 6.91
N GLU A 118 -2.00 -8.31 6.99
CA GLU A 118 -1.03 -8.19 8.09
C GLU A 118 -0.43 -6.78 8.14
N LEU A 119 -0.02 -6.23 7.00
CA LEU A 119 0.48 -4.85 6.91
C LEU A 119 -0.54 -3.85 7.49
N ALA A 120 -1.81 -3.95 7.07
CA ALA A 120 -2.87 -3.09 7.61
C ALA A 120 -3.04 -3.31 9.13
N GLY A 121 -3.07 -4.56 9.58
CA GLY A 121 -3.20 -4.90 11.01
C GLY A 121 -2.06 -4.34 11.87
N VAL A 122 -0.84 -4.31 11.35
CA VAL A 122 0.33 -3.72 12.02
C VAL A 122 0.24 -2.20 12.12
N LEU A 123 -0.32 -1.53 11.11
CA LEU A 123 -0.63 -0.09 11.19
C LEU A 123 -1.74 0.18 12.23
N GLY A 124 -2.65 -0.77 12.43
CA GLY A 124 -3.66 -0.75 13.49
C GLY A 124 -4.72 0.35 13.34
N GLY A 125 -5.59 0.47 14.35
CA GLY A 125 -6.60 1.53 14.40
C GLY A 125 -7.60 1.47 13.23
N ARG A 126 -7.94 2.65 12.69
CA ARG A 126 -8.85 2.79 11.52
C ARG A 126 -8.06 2.99 10.21
N ASN A 127 -6.81 2.54 10.19
CA ASN A 127 -5.92 2.73 9.07
C ASN A 127 -6.24 1.77 7.92
N VAL A 128 -5.82 2.14 6.72
CA VAL A 128 -5.96 1.32 5.51
C VAL A 128 -4.57 1.16 4.89
N ALA A 129 -4.24 -0.04 4.45
CA ALA A 129 -3.05 -0.29 3.64
C ALA A 129 -3.45 -0.75 2.24
N MET A 130 -2.69 -0.33 1.24
CA MET A 130 -2.77 -0.79 -0.13
C MET A 130 -1.37 -1.17 -0.61
N ALA A 131 -1.25 -2.26 -1.36
CA ALA A 131 -0.04 -2.59 -2.08
C ALA A 131 -0.35 -2.89 -3.55
N VAL A 132 0.60 -2.54 -4.42
CA VAL A 132 0.47 -2.71 -5.86
C VAL A 132 1.61 -3.59 -6.39
N PHE A 133 1.22 -4.63 -7.12
CA PHE A 133 2.10 -5.68 -7.63
C PHE A 133 2.11 -5.68 -9.16
N GLU A 134 3.25 -6.05 -9.72
CA GLU A 134 3.39 -6.22 -11.17
C GLU A 134 2.59 -7.43 -11.66
N THR A 135 2.04 -7.30 -12.87
CA THR A 135 1.38 -8.37 -13.61
C THR A 135 2.10 -8.57 -14.94
N ASN A 136 1.63 -9.50 -15.76
CA ASN A 136 2.08 -9.64 -17.15
C ASN A 136 1.71 -8.44 -18.06
N SER A 137 0.91 -7.50 -17.55
CA SER A 137 0.42 -6.34 -18.29
C SER A 137 0.65 -5.07 -17.47
N PRO A 138 1.68 -4.25 -17.79
CA PRO A 138 2.00 -3.04 -17.02
C PRO A 138 0.85 -2.02 -16.93
N ALA A 139 -0.11 -2.05 -17.88
CA ALA A 139 -1.30 -1.21 -17.86
C ALA A 139 -2.37 -1.68 -16.85
N ASN A 140 -2.26 -2.92 -16.37
CA ASN A 140 -3.22 -3.56 -15.48
C ASN A 140 -2.50 -4.12 -14.25
N PRO A 141 -2.01 -3.26 -13.35
CA PRO A 141 -1.40 -3.72 -12.12
C PRO A 141 -2.45 -4.36 -11.21
N LEU A 142 -1.99 -5.27 -10.35
CA LEU A 142 -2.82 -5.88 -9.31
C LEU A 142 -2.65 -5.06 -8.03
N SER A 143 -3.72 -4.44 -7.54
CA SER A 143 -3.71 -3.80 -6.22
C SER A 143 -4.54 -4.60 -5.23
N ILE A 144 -4.09 -4.60 -3.97
CA ILE A 144 -4.79 -5.19 -2.85
C ILE A 144 -4.89 -4.12 -1.77
N THR A 145 -6.09 -3.93 -1.23
CA THR A 145 -6.38 -2.95 -0.18
C THR A 145 -7.03 -3.66 1.01
N ALA A 146 -6.55 -3.39 2.22
CA ALA A 146 -7.08 -3.97 3.46
C ALA A 146 -7.22 -2.91 4.56
N ARG A 147 -8.24 -3.06 5.41
CA ARG A 147 -8.44 -2.24 6.61
C ARG A 147 -7.79 -2.91 7.82
N ALA A 148 -7.17 -2.09 8.66
CA ALA A 148 -6.51 -2.55 9.88
C ALA A 148 -7.48 -3.21 10.88
N ASP A 149 -8.72 -2.75 10.94
CA ASP A 149 -9.74 -3.24 11.86
C ASP A 149 -10.47 -4.51 11.36
N GLY A 150 -10.19 -4.97 10.14
CA GLY A 150 -10.82 -6.14 9.53
C GLY A 150 -12.34 -6.05 9.38
N THR A 151 -12.92 -4.85 9.49
CA THR A 151 -14.38 -4.65 9.40
C THR A 151 -14.93 -4.88 8.01
N GLU A 152 -14.09 -4.73 7.00
CA GLU A 152 -14.40 -4.97 5.58
C GLU A 152 -13.40 -5.99 5.01
N PRO A 153 -13.83 -6.88 4.11
CA PRO A 153 -12.93 -7.81 3.45
C PRO A 153 -11.92 -7.06 2.57
N PRO A 154 -10.71 -7.61 2.36
CA PRO A 154 -9.75 -7.06 1.41
C PRO A 154 -10.35 -6.91 0.01
N VAL A 155 -10.02 -5.81 -0.64
CA VAL A 155 -10.45 -5.47 -1.99
C VAL A 155 -9.29 -5.66 -2.95
N ILE A 156 -9.57 -6.24 -4.10
CA ILE A 156 -8.59 -6.46 -5.17
C ILE A 156 -8.97 -5.60 -6.36
N ALA A 157 -8.01 -4.93 -6.99
CA ALA A 157 -8.24 -4.24 -8.24
C ALA A 157 -7.25 -4.69 -9.33
N ILE A 158 -7.72 -4.69 -10.57
CA ILE A 158 -6.92 -4.93 -11.78
C ILE A 158 -7.06 -3.69 -12.65
N GLY A 159 -6.01 -2.86 -12.73
CA GLY A 159 -6.11 -1.53 -13.33
C GLY A 159 -7.15 -0.67 -12.61
N GLU A 160 -8.20 -0.24 -13.31
CA GLU A 160 -9.29 0.57 -12.74
C GLU A 160 -10.50 -0.27 -12.25
N GLN A 161 -10.51 -1.59 -12.50
CA GLN A 161 -11.63 -2.46 -12.16
C GLN A 161 -11.45 -3.06 -10.76
N THR A 162 -12.51 -3.07 -9.96
CA THR A 162 -12.49 -3.50 -8.55
C THR A 162 -13.30 -4.77 -8.33
N PHE A 163 -12.76 -5.69 -7.53
CA PHE A 163 -13.30 -7.01 -7.22
C PHE A 163 -13.16 -7.31 -5.72
N THR A 164 -14.04 -8.15 -5.19
CA THR A 164 -13.94 -8.66 -3.80
C THR A 164 -13.67 -10.15 -3.84
N LEU A 165 -12.79 -10.65 -2.98
CA LEU A 165 -12.59 -12.09 -2.88
C LEU A 165 -13.86 -12.79 -2.40
N PRO A 166 -14.14 -14.01 -2.90
CA PRO A 166 -15.20 -14.84 -2.36
C PRO A 166 -14.89 -15.11 -0.88
N THR A 167 -15.89 -14.95 -0.01
CA THR A 167 -15.76 -15.40 1.38
C THR A 167 -15.64 -16.94 1.38
N PRO A 168 -14.61 -17.53 2.00
CA PRO A 168 -14.54 -18.98 2.13
C PRO A 168 -15.79 -19.48 2.87
N PRO A 169 -16.35 -20.65 2.50
CA PRO A 169 -17.49 -21.21 3.22
C PRO A 169 -17.11 -21.43 4.68
N LEU A 170 -18.01 -21.05 5.60
CA LEU A 170 -17.88 -21.36 7.02
C LEU A 170 -17.78 -22.88 7.17
N ALA A 171 -16.67 -23.35 7.75
CA ALA A 171 -16.45 -24.75 8.10
C ALA A 171 -17.32 -25.20 9.27
#